data_AF-A0A3N7DSB9-F1
#
_entry.id   AF-A0A3N7DSB9-F1
#
_cell.length_a   1.000
_cell.length_b   1.000
_cell.length_c   1.000
_cell.angle_alpha   90.00
_cell.angle_beta   90.00
_cell.angle_gamma   90.00
#
_symmetry.space_group_name_H-M   'P 1'
#
loop_
_entity.id
_entity.type
_entity.pdbx_description
1 polymer ?
#
loop_
_entity_poly.entity_id
_entity_poly.type
_entity_poly.pdbx_seq_one_letter_code
_entity_poly.pdbx_strand_id
1 'polypeptide(L)' 'MKKFLELKMLITSAETDARKFYERGNKSAGVRLRKALLLSKTIAQDVRKNISAIKNV' A
#
# COMPACT_ATOMS: atom_id res chain seq x y z
N MET A 1 11.13 0.78 -10.94
CA MET A 1 10.62 -0.60 -10.70
C MET A 1 10.66 -1.04 -9.23
N LYS A 2 11.77 -0.91 -8.49
CA LYS A 2 11.88 -1.36 -7.08
C LYS A 2 10.71 -0.89 -6.17
N LYS A 3 10.40 0.41 -6.18
CA LYS A 3 9.30 1.00 -5.39
C LYS A 3 7.90 0.51 -5.80
N PHE A 4 7.71 0.17 -7.07
CA PHE A 4 6.44 -0.39 -7.55
C PHE A 4 6.22 -1.82 -7.04
N LEU A 5 7.28 -2.64 -7.01
CA LEU A 5 7.21 -3.99 -6.42
C LEU A 5 6.95 -3.93 -4.92
N GLU A 6 7.58 -2.99 -4.21
CA GLU A 6 7.32 -2.72 -2.79
C GLU A 6 5.84 -2.39 -2.53
N LEU A 7 5.25 -1.52 -3.35
CA LEU A 7 3.81 -1.21 -3.29
C LEU A 7 2.94 -2.46 -3.50
N LYS A 8 3.25 -3.28 -4.51
CA LYS A 8 2.50 -4.51 -4.80
C LYS A 8 2.54 -5.48 -3.60
N MET A 9 3.73 -5.72 -3.03
CA MET A 9 3.90 -6.60 -1.87
C MET A 9 3.14 -6.10 -0.64
N LEU A 10 3.13 -4.78 -0.41
CA LEU A 10 2.39 -4.17 0.68
C LEU A 10 0.87 -4.38 0.55
N ILE A 11 0.33 -4.26 -0.66
CA ILE A 11 -1.09 -4.49 -0.90
C ILE A 11 -1.44 -5.98 -0.74
N THR A 12 -0.62 -6.89 -1.27
CA THR A 12 -0.84 -8.34 -1.12
C THR A 12 -0.81 -8.76 0.35
N SER A 13 0.10 -8.22 1.17
CA SER A 13 0.13 -8.54 2.60
C SER A 13 -1.05 -7.95 3.37
N ALA A 14 -1.54 -6.77 2.96
CA ALA A 14 -2.70 -6.12 3.56
C ALA A 14 -4.03 -6.86 3.32
N GLU A 15 -4.12 -7.72 2.30
CA GLU A 15 -5.34 -8.48 1.97
C GLU A 15 -5.82 -9.35 3.14
N THR A 16 -4.89 -9.96 3.88
CA THR A 16 -5.24 -10.80 5.05
C THR A 16 -5.91 -9.97 6.14
N ASP A 17 -5.41 -8.75 6.39
CA ASP A 17 -6.01 -7.84 7.36
C ASP A 17 -7.33 -7.25 6.86
N ALA A 18 -7.45 -6.99 5.55
CA ALA A 18 -8.71 -6.61 4.92
C ALA A 18 -9.79 -7.68 5.12
N ARG A 19 -9.47 -8.94 4.84
CA ARG A 19 -10.36 -10.07 5.06
C ARG A 19 -10.82 -10.16 6.51
N LYS A 20 -9.86 -10.14 7.45
CA LYS A 20 -10.16 -10.19 8.89
C LYS A 20 -11.02 -9.00 9.36
N PHE A 21 -10.83 -7.82 8.78
CA PHE A 21 -11.61 -6.63 9.13
C PHE A 21 -13.03 -6.69 8.54
N TYR A 22 -13.17 -6.89 7.23
CA TYR A 22 -14.46 -6.84 6.54
C TYR A 22 -15.35 -8.07 6.80
N GLU A 23 -14.78 -9.28 6.89
CA GLU A 23 -15.57 -10.50 7.12
C GLU A 23 -15.83 -10.76 8.61
N ARG A 24 -14.90 -10.37 9.49
CA ARG A 24 -14.93 -10.77 10.91
C ARG A 24 -14.98 -9.59 11.90
N GLY A 25 -15.06 -8.35 11.42
CA GLY A 25 -15.11 -7.16 12.28
C GLY A 25 -13.86 -6.95 13.16
N ASN A 26 -12.71 -7.53 12.81
CA ASN A 26 -11.52 -7.46 13.65
C ASN A 26 -10.93 -6.04 13.66
N LYS A 27 -11.15 -5.30 14.75
CA LYS A 27 -10.70 -3.92 14.93
C LYS A 27 -9.18 -3.74 14.79
N SER A 28 -8.38 -4.66 15.33
CA SER A 28 -6.91 -4.58 15.25
C SER A 28 -6.40 -4.81 13.82
N ALA A 29 -7.06 -5.69 13.06
CA ALA A 29 -6.80 -5.84 11.63
C ALA A 29 -7.16 -4.56 10.85
N GLY A 30 -8.25 -3.89 11.23
CA GLY A 30 -8.61 -2.58 10.67
C GLY A 30 -7.54 -1.50 10.91
N VAL A 31 -6.95 -1.45 12.11
CA VAL A 31 -5.84 -0.51 12.41
C VAL A 31 -4.61 -0.82 11.55
N ARG A 32 -4.24 -2.08 11.39
CA ARG A 32 -3.10 -2.49 10.55
C ARG A 32 -3.37 -2.20 9.07
N LEU A 33 -4.56 -2.52 8.57
CA LEU A 33 -4.99 -2.23 7.21
C LEU A 33 -4.91 -0.73 6.92
N ARG A 34 -5.43 0.12 7.81
CA ARG A 34 -5.35 1.58 7.64
C ARG A 34 -3.90 2.07 7.59
N LYS A 35 -3.01 1.56 8.44
CA LYS A 35 -1.57 1.90 8.40
C LYS A 35 -0.92 1.45 7.08
N ALA A 36 -1.23 0.24 6.61
CA ALA A 36 -0.74 -0.25 5.32
C ALA A 36 -1.22 0.61 4.14
N LEU A 37 -2.48 1.04 4.15
CA LEU A 37 -3.03 1.94 3.13
C LEU A 37 -2.44 3.36 3.18
N LEU A 38 -2.11 3.87 4.36
CA LEU A 38 -1.39 5.14 4.48
C LEU A 38 0.02 5.04 3.90
N LEU A 39 0.73 3.95 4.17
CA LEU A 39 2.05 3.70 3.59
C LEU A 39 1.97 3.50 2.07
N SER A 40 0.94 2.80 1.58
CA SER A 40 0.76 2.56 0.14
C SER A 40 0.56 3.88 -0.62
N LYS A 41 -0.18 4.84 -0.05
CA LYS A 41 -0.33 6.21 -0.59
C LYS A 41 1.03 6.89 -0.75
N THR A 42 1.88 6.82 0.26
CA THR A 42 3.22 7.42 0.22
C THR A 42 4.08 6.78 -0.87
N ILE A 43 4.15 5.44 -0.90
CA ILE A 43 4.96 4.72 -1.90
C ILE A 43 4.43 4.98 -3.32
N ALA A 44 3.12 4.99 -3.52
CA ALA A 44 2.51 5.31 -4.81
C ALA A 44 2.86 6.72 -5.28
N GLN A 45 2.86 7.70 -4.37
CA GLN A 45 3.27 9.06 -4.68
C GLN A 45 4.74 9.12 -5.10
N ASP A 46 5.62 8.39 -4.42
CA ASP A 46 7.03 8.33 -4.76
C ASP A 46 7.26 7.66 -6.13
N VAL A 47 6.53 6.58 -6.43
CA VAL A 47 6.55 5.97 -7.77
C VAL A 47 6.12 6.98 -8.83
N ARG A 48 5.04 7.72 -8.61
CA ARG A 48 4.56 8.76 -9.53
C ARG A 48 5.61 9.84 -9.76
N LYS A 49 6.22 10.36 -8.68
CA LYS A 49 7.30 11.37 -8.75
C LYS A 49 8.48 10.85 -9.56
N ASN A 50 8.91 9.61 -9.33
CA ASN A 50 10.00 8.98 -10.09
C ASN A 50 9.67 8.88 -11.59
N ILE A 51 8.44 8.51 -11.95
CA ILE A 51 8.00 8.48 -13.36
C ILE A 51 8.06 9.88 -13.97
N SER A 52 7.54 10.89 -13.27
CA SER A 52 7.59 12.28 -13.75
C SER A 52 9.03 12.79 -13.88
N ALA A 53 9.93 12.42 -12.98
CA ALA A 53 11.34 12.79 -13.05
C ALA A 53 12.03 12.15 -14.28
N ILE A 54 11.77 10.85 -14.54
CA ILE A 54 12.32 10.17 -15.73
C ILE A 54 11.76 10.76 -17.03
N LYS A 55 10.47 11.14 -17.05
CA LYS A 55 9.84 11.72 -18.24
C LYS A 55 10.35 13.14 -18.58
N ASN A 56 10.81 13.90 -17.58
CA ASN A 56 11.30 15.26 -17.73
C ASN A 56 12.83 15.34 -17.86
N VAL A 57 13.48 14.23 -18.22
CA VAL A 57 14.89 14.15 -18.63
C VAL A 57 14.93 13.87 -20.13
#